data_AF-A0A949XCD7-F1
#
_entry.id   AF-A0A949XCD7-F1
#
_cell.length_a   1.000
_cell.length_b   1.000
_cell.length_c   1.000
_cell.angle_alpha   90.00
_cell.angle_beta   90.00
_cell.angle_gamma   90.00
#
_symmetry.space_group_name_H-M   'P 1'
#
loop_
_entity.id
_entity.type
_entity.pdbx_description
1 polymer ?
#
loop_
_entity_poly.entity_id
_entity_poly.type
_entity_poly.pdbx_seq_one_letter_code
_entity_poly.pdbx_strand_id
1 'polypeptide(L)'
;MGEPNPTLEEFEQLLRERDALQAELRESVGQIEALSRELVETNRGVVALYAELDDRAAELHEAVELKSRFLSYMSHEFRTPLGSIRSIARILLDQMDGPLTAEQEKQMRFIQSSAKELT
;
A
#
# COMPACT_ATOMS: atom_id res chain seq x y z
N MET A 1 -11.81 -71.69 25.83
CA MET A 1 -10.49 -72.05 25.27
C MET A 1 -9.59 -70.87 25.57
N GLY A 2 -8.62 -71.04 26.48
CA GLY A 2 -7.67 -69.97 26.79
C GLY A 2 -6.72 -69.82 25.61
N GLU A 3 -6.47 -68.60 25.17
CA GLU A 3 -5.40 -68.32 24.22
C GLU A 3 -4.09 -68.92 24.76
N PRO A 4 -3.26 -69.55 23.92
CA PRO A 4 -1.97 -70.05 24.35
C PRO A 4 -1.17 -68.90 24.97
N ASN A 5 -0.65 -69.12 26.17
CA ASN A 5 0.18 -68.13 26.85
C ASN A 5 1.41 -67.88 25.97
N PRO A 6 1.70 -66.61 25.57
CA PRO A 6 2.82 -66.31 24.69
C PRO A 6 4.12 -66.86 25.27
N THR A 7 4.99 -67.32 24.38
CA THR A 7 6.35 -67.74 24.74
C THR A 7 7.13 -66.54 25.26
N LEU A 8 8.16 -66.80 26.08
CA LEU A 8 9.02 -65.75 26.63
C LEU A 8 9.63 -64.88 25.51
N GLU A 9 10.01 -65.49 24.39
CA GLU A 9 10.57 -64.80 23.22
C GLU A 9 9.55 -63.85 22.55
N GLU A 10 8.28 -64.26 22.41
CA GLU A 10 7.20 -63.42 21.88
C GLU A 10 6.93 -62.22 22.79
N PHE A 11 6.96 -62.40 24.12
CA PHE A 11 6.79 -61.30 25.08
C PHE A 11 7.95 -60.30 25.02
N GLU A 12 9.20 -60.79 24.92
CA GLU A 12 10.38 -59.94 24.74
C GLU A 12 10.35 -59.18 23.40
N GLN A 13 9.82 -59.78 22.34
CA GLN A 13 9.65 -59.11 21.05
C GLN A 13 8.59 -58.00 21.12
N LEU A 14 7.44 -58.27 21.74
CA LEU A 14 6.39 -57.25 21.95
C LEU A 14 6.86 -56.08 22.81
N LEU A 15 7.67 -56.34 23.85
CA LEU A 15 8.24 -55.27 24.67
C LEU A 15 9.18 -54.38 23.86
N ARG A 16 10.04 -54.97 23.02
CA ARG A 16 10.94 -54.23 22.11
C ARG A 16 10.17 -53.39 21.10
N GLU A 17 9.12 -53.95 20.51
CA GLU A 17 8.27 -53.24 19.55
C GLU A 17 7.53 -52.07 20.21
N ARG A 18 6.97 -52.29 21.40
CA ARG A 18 6.32 -51.23 22.19
C ARG A 18 7.30 -50.14 22.58
N ASP A 19 8.53 -50.48 22.99
CA ASP A 19 9.56 -49.49 23.31
C ASP A 19 9.96 -48.66 22.08
N ALA A 20 10.08 -49.30 20.90
CA ALA A 20 10.37 -48.61 19.65
C ALA A 20 9.24 -47.65 19.25
N LEU A 21 7.98 -48.10 19.27
CA LEU A 21 6.82 -47.27 18.98
C LEU A 21 6.67 -46.11 19.98
N GLN A 22 6.98 -46.34 21.27
CA GLN A 22 6.97 -45.26 22.27
C GLN A 22 8.08 -44.23 22.02
N ALA A 23 9.25 -44.65 21.52
CA ALA A 23 10.31 -43.73 21.14
C ALA A 23 9.91 -42.87 19.94
N GLU A 24 9.33 -43.49 18.90
CA GLU A 24 8.85 -42.79 17.69
C GLU A 24 7.72 -41.80 18.01
N LEU A 25 6.78 -42.19 18.88
CA LEU A 25 5.71 -41.29 19.32
C LEU A 25 6.27 -40.09 20.09
N ARG A 26 7.26 -40.30 20.97
CA ARG A 26 7.92 -39.20 21.68
C ARG A 26 8.64 -38.24 20.73
N GLU A 27 9.31 -38.77 19.72
CA GLU A 27 9.95 -37.96 18.69
C GLU A 27 8.92 -37.14 17.92
N SER A 28 7.84 -37.77 17.47
CA SER A 28 6.75 -37.12 16.73
C SER A 28 6.10 -36.00 17.55
N VAL A 29 5.84 -36.23 18.84
CA VAL A 29 5.31 -35.21 19.75
C VAL A 29 6.29 -34.04 19.86
N GLY A 30 7.60 -34.30 20.01
CA GLY A 30 8.61 -33.26 20.06
C GLY A 30 8.68 -32.42 18.76
N GLN A 31 8.54 -33.07 17.60
CA GLN A 31 8.48 -32.38 16.30
C GLN A 31 7.24 -31.50 16.17
N ILE A 32 6.06 -31.99 16.57
CA ILE A 32 4.79 -31.22 16.56
C ILE A 32 4.91 -30.01 17.47
N GLU A 33 5.47 -30.15 18.66
CA GLU A 33 5.67 -29.03 19.56
C GLU A 33 6.63 -27.98 18.99
N ALA A 34 7.70 -28.41 18.30
CA ALA A 34 8.63 -27.50 17.64
C ALA A 34 7.96 -26.72 16.50
N LEU A 35 7.23 -27.42 15.61
CA LEU A 35 6.47 -26.80 14.52
C LEU A 35 5.38 -25.87 15.05
N SER A 36 4.69 -26.26 16.12
CA SER A 36 3.67 -25.40 16.74
C SER A 36 4.28 -24.11 17.29
N ARG A 37 5.48 -24.16 17.88
CA ARG A 37 6.19 -22.95 18.34
C ARG A 37 6.57 -22.06 17.16
N GLU A 38 7.14 -22.63 16.10
CA GLU A 38 7.51 -21.88 14.91
C GLU A 38 6.29 -21.21 14.27
N LEU A 39 5.17 -21.94 14.14
CA LEU A 39 3.92 -21.42 13.59
C LEU A 39 3.39 -20.23 14.41
N VAL A 40 3.46 -20.30 15.74
CA VAL A 40 3.04 -19.20 16.61
C VAL A 40 3.92 -17.97 16.39
N GLU A 41 5.23 -18.14 16.29
CA GLU A 41 6.16 -17.03 16.05
C GLU A 41 5.97 -16.43 14.64
N THR A 42 5.80 -17.26 13.61
CA THR A 42 5.48 -16.77 12.27
C THR A 42 4.15 -16.02 12.25
N ASN A 43 3.11 -16.53 12.91
CA ASN A 43 1.81 -15.87 12.97
C ASN A 43 1.91 -14.51 13.67
N ARG A 44 2.64 -14.41 14.78
CA ARG A 44 2.94 -13.14 15.44
C ARG A 44 3.62 -12.14 14.51
N GLY A 45 4.62 -12.60 13.74
CA GLY A 45 5.29 -11.77 12.74
C GLY A 45 4.34 -11.29 11.64
N VAL A 46 3.49 -12.18 11.13
CA VAL A 46 2.48 -11.83 10.12
C VAL A 46 1.49 -10.78 10.65
N VAL A 47 0.98 -10.94 11.87
CA VAL A 47 0.06 -9.97 12.50
C VAL A 47 0.73 -8.60 12.66
N ALA A 48 2.00 -8.57 13.09
CA ALA A 48 2.75 -7.32 13.20
C ALA A 48 2.95 -6.62 11.85
N LEU A 49 3.27 -7.38 10.79
CA LEU A 49 3.40 -6.85 9.43
C LEU A 49 2.07 -6.32 8.89
N TYR A 50 0.94 -6.96 9.19
CA TYR A 50 -0.37 -6.46 8.81
C TYR A 50 -0.71 -5.13 9.49
N ALA A 51 -0.37 -4.98 10.78
CA ALA A 51 -0.56 -3.72 11.50
C ALA A 51 0.28 -2.59 10.88
N GLU A 52 1.56 -2.85 10.60
CA GLU A 52 2.42 -1.87 9.94
C GLU A 52 1.90 -1.50 8.53
N LEU A 53 1.40 -2.48 7.77
CA LEU A 53 0.83 -2.22 6.45
C LEU A 53 -0.42 -1.33 6.52
N ASP A 54 -1.28 -1.54 7.51
CA ASP A 54 -2.49 -0.74 7.73
C ASP A 54 -2.12 0.72 8.09
N ASP A 55 -1.14 0.90 8.99
CA ASP A 55 -0.63 2.22 9.35
C ASP A 55 -0.07 2.97 8.12
N ARG A 56 0.74 2.28 7.29
CA ARG A 56 1.28 2.87 6.05
C ARG A 56 0.20 3.19 5.02
N ALA A 57 -0.84 2.36 4.92
CA ALA A 57 -1.97 2.62 4.04
C ALA A 57 -2.75 3.87 4.49
N ALA A 58 -2.94 4.05 5.81
CA ALA A 58 -3.57 5.23 6.37
C ALA A 58 -2.75 6.51 6.11
N GLU A 59 -1.43 6.47 6.35
CA GLU A 59 -0.50 7.58 6.05
C GLU A 59 -0.55 7.96 4.56
N LEU A 60 -0.54 6.98 3.67
CA LEU A 60 -0.58 7.21 2.23
C LEU A 60 -1.91 7.83 1.81
N HIS A 61 -3.03 7.36 2.37
CA HIS A 61 -4.35 7.91 2.09
C HIS A 61 -4.42 9.38 2.52
N GLU A 62 -3.93 9.71 3.71
CA GLU A 62 -3.87 11.10 4.18
C GLU A 62 -3.00 11.97 3.26
N ALA A 63 -1.82 11.48 2.86
CA ALA A 63 -0.93 12.19 1.95
C ALA A 63 -1.58 12.46 0.58
N VAL A 64 -2.33 11.48 0.04
CA VAL A 64 -3.07 11.63 -1.22
C VAL A 64 -4.17 12.67 -1.09
N GLU A 65 -4.94 12.64 0.00
CA GLU A 65 -5.98 13.63 0.28
C GLU A 65 -5.42 15.04 0.41
N LEU A 66 -4.33 15.21 1.15
CA LEU A 66 -3.63 16.49 1.27
C LEU A 66 -3.13 17.00 -0.08
N LYS A 67 -2.52 16.11 -0.88
CA LYS A 67 -2.06 16.46 -2.24
C LYS A 67 -3.23 16.88 -3.13
N SER A 68 -4.34 16.16 -3.09
CA SER A 68 -5.54 16.47 -3.88
C SER A 68 -6.11 17.83 -3.51
N ARG A 69 -6.27 18.10 -2.21
CA ARG A 69 -6.74 19.40 -1.69
C ARG A 69 -5.80 20.53 -2.08
N PHE A 70 -4.49 20.34 -1.93
CA PHE A 70 -3.49 21.33 -2.32
C PHE A 70 -3.59 21.67 -3.81
N LEU A 71 -3.63 20.65 -4.68
CA LEU A 71 -3.73 20.88 -6.13
C LEU A 71 -5.04 21.58 -6.50
N SER A 72 -6.17 21.16 -5.93
CA SER A 72 -7.46 21.81 -6.17
C SER A 72 -7.45 23.28 -5.71
N TYR A 73 -6.91 23.55 -4.52
CA TYR A 73 -6.77 24.90 -3.98
C TYR A 73 -5.92 25.78 -4.90
N MET A 74 -4.72 25.31 -5.28
CA MET A 74 -3.84 26.04 -6.18
C MET A 74 -4.48 26.29 -7.54
N SER A 75 -5.22 25.31 -8.11
CA SER A 75 -5.97 25.50 -9.35
C SER A 75 -7.02 26.62 -9.24
N HIS A 76 -7.75 26.69 -8.12
CA HIS A 76 -8.72 27.77 -7.89
C HIS A 76 -8.03 29.13 -7.75
N GLU A 77 -6.96 29.19 -6.97
CA GLU A 77 -6.20 30.42 -6.73
C GLU A 77 -5.52 30.94 -8.00
N PHE A 78 -5.13 30.08 -8.94
CA PHE A 78 -4.60 30.52 -10.23
C PHE A 78 -5.67 30.90 -11.26
N ARG A 79 -6.86 30.28 -11.21
CA ARG A 79 -7.95 30.56 -12.15
C ARG A 79 -8.39 32.03 -12.13
N THR A 80 -8.44 32.64 -10.96
CA THR A 80 -8.83 34.05 -10.79
C THR A 80 -7.84 35.03 -11.42
N PRO A 81 -6.55 35.07 -11.04
CA PRO A 81 -5.57 35.97 -11.65
C PRO A 81 -5.36 35.69 -13.15
N LEU A 82 -5.36 34.42 -13.60
CA LEU A 82 -5.30 34.10 -15.03
C LEU A 82 -6.54 34.59 -15.79
N GLY A 83 -7.72 34.50 -15.15
CA GLY A 83 -8.96 35.07 -15.67
C GLY A 83 -8.85 36.58 -15.89
N SER A 84 -8.31 37.30 -14.91
CA SER A 84 -8.05 38.74 -14.98
C SER A 84 -7.05 39.09 -16.09
N ILE A 85 -5.92 38.38 -16.17
CA ILE A 85 -4.91 38.58 -17.23
C ILE A 85 -5.54 38.39 -18.62
N ARG A 86 -6.32 37.34 -18.81
CA ARG A 86 -7.00 37.07 -20.08
C ARG A 86 -8.03 38.14 -20.43
N SER A 87 -8.75 38.66 -19.43
CA SER A 87 -9.72 39.74 -19.63
C SER A 87 -9.03 41.03 -20.05
N ILE A 88 -7.95 41.42 -19.36
CA ILE A 88 -7.17 42.62 -19.69
C ILE A 88 -6.53 42.49 -21.08
N ALA A 89 -5.91 41.34 -21.38
CA ALA A 89 -5.33 41.10 -22.70
C ALA A 89 -6.38 41.19 -23.83
N ARG A 90 -7.63 40.75 -23.57
CA ARG A 90 -8.73 40.90 -24.53
C ARG A 90 -9.12 42.36 -24.74
N ILE A 91 -9.31 43.13 -23.68
CA ILE A 91 -9.65 44.57 -23.77
C ILE A 91 -8.60 45.33 -24.60
N LEU A 92 -7.31 45.03 -24.38
CA LEU A 92 -6.22 45.65 -25.12
C LEU A 92 -6.19 45.21 -26.60
N LEU A 93 -6.43 43.93 -26.89
CA LEU A 93 -6.51 43.41 -28.26
C LEU A 93 -7.72 43.95 -29.03
N ASP A 94 -8.83 44.22 -28.33
CA ASP A 94 -10.03 44.85 -28.88
C ASP A 94 -9.84 46.36 -29.11
N GLN A 95 -8.67 46.91 -28.75
CA GLN A 95 -8.26 48.31 -28.94
C GLN A 95 -9.23 49.32 -28.30
N MET A 96 -9.93 48.93 -27.23
CA MET A 96 -10.92 49.77 -26.55
C MET A 96 -10.30 51.02 -25.90
N ASP A 97 -9.03 50.94 -25.50
CA ASP A 97 -8.26 52.03 -24.89
C ASP A 97 -7.29 52.70 -25.88
N GLY A 98 -7.44 52.43 -27.19
CA GLY A 98 -6.61 52.98 -28.25
C GLY A 98 -5.84 51.93 -29.06
N PRO A 99 -5.16 52.36 -30.14
CA PRO A 99 -4.48 51.45 -31.05
C PRO A 99 -3.21 50.85 -30.45
N LEU A 100 -2.96 49.57 -30.74
CA LEU A 100 -1.70 48.89 -30.43
C LEU A 100 -0.72 49.00 -31.60
N THR A 101 0.57 49.07 -31.30
CA THR A 101 1.61 48.79 -32.31
C THR A 101 1.61 47.30 -32.66
N ALA A 102 2.14 46.95 -33.83
CA ALA A 102 2.21 45.55 -34.29
C ALA A 102 2.93 44.62 -33.28
N GLU A 103 3.98 45.12 -32.61
CA GLU A 103 4.72 44.34 -31.62
C GLU A 103 3.92 44.17 -30.32
N GLN A 104 3.20 45.20 -29.87
CA GLN A 104 2.31 45.09 -28.71
C GLN A 104 1.16 44.10 -28.95
N GLU A 105 0.57 44.11 -30.16
CA GLU A 105 -0.46 43.14 -30.53
C GLU A 105 0.08 41.70 -30.45
N LYS A 106 1.28 41.46 -30.99
CA LYS A 106 1.94 40.15 -30.94
C LYS A 106 2.20 39.70 -29.49
N GLN A 107 2.70 40.59 -28.64
CA GLN A 107 2.93 40.30 -27.21
C GLN A 107 1.62 39.99 -26.48
N MET A 108 0.54 40.70 -26.79
CA MET A 108 -0.77 40.45 -26.18
C MET A 108 -1.37 39.10 -26.60
N ARG A 109 -1.21 38.70 -27.87
CA ARG A 109 -1.59 37.36 -28.32
C ARG A 109 -0.79 36.27 -27.61
N PHE A 110 0.50 36.49 -27.36
CA PHE A 110 1.33 35.55 -26.60
C PHE A 110 0.84 35.41 -25.15
N ILE A 111 0.66 36.53 -24.44
CA ILE A 111 0.15 36.54 -23.05
C ILE A 111 -1.23 35.86 -22.96
N GLN A 112 -2.13 36.14 -23.91
CA GLN A 112 -3.45 35.51 -23.94
C GLN A 112 -3.36 33.98 -24.16
N SER A 113 -2.46 33.51 -25.03
CA SER A 113 -2.23 32.07 -25.25
C SER A 113 -1.66 31.39 -24.01
N SER A 114 -0.60 31.95 -23.42
CA SER A 114 0.01 31.38 -22.22
C SER A 114 -0.96 31.33 -21.05
N ALA A 115 -1.78 32.36 -20.85
CA ALA A 115 -2.81 32.34 -19.81
C ALA A 115 -3.87 31.25 -20.05
N LYS A 116 -4.21 30.97 -21.32
CA LYS A 116 -5.14 29.89 -21.69
C LYS A 116 -4.56 28.50 -21.46
N GLU A 117 -3.26 28.31 -21.68
CA GLU A 117 -2.58 27.02 -21.46
C GLU A 117 -2.46 26.64 -19.98
N LEU A 118 -2.45 27.64 -19.08
CA LEU A 118 -2.30 27.46 -17.64
C LEU A 118 -3.63 27.24 -16.88
N THR A 119 -4.77 27.27 -17.57
CA THR A 119 -6.12 27.14 -16.96
C THR A 119 -6.83 25.89 -17.46
#